data_AF-A0A357XYB1-F1
#
_entry.id   AF-A0A357XYB1-F1
#
_cell.length_a   1.000
_cell.length_b   1.000
_cell.length_c   1.000
_cell.angle_alpha   90.00
_cell.angle_beta   90.00
_cell.angle_gamma   90.00
#
_symmetry.space_group_name_H-M   'P 1'
#
loop_
_entity.id
_entity.type
_entity.pdbx_description
1 polymer ?
#
loop_
_entity_poly.entity_id
_entity_poly.type
_entity_poly.pdbx_seq_one_letter_code
_entity_poly.pdbx_strand_id
1 'polypeptide(L)'
;MEAVMKLAPDKPYPGANLVAEALVWFARGEGINRAVAAAPKQTDAMKLAGFLVPYGFRTDTALTSGEAMRRAADSPDVELLLVDVRCQKPAVKTLVQEMRADARTHEIPVAILTTHASRLAGPVVLFSPPDTPLDQQTAYDLLAPDNPFAHSLAVTYPMPVDARGTRWMLDDLYLKTSTRPADPTVRLLQGRRALGWIREAVERAGTPDGANVYAFEDIDNLVTRATASATLFFDGVELAAVVPSARMQALLAELTAQPVFDIQTRQFVAQRFLSSIDKHGVLLRGKQVQVLYDRYNASKDQPGEVQRLLAALLDAVEEKTFDTENRYRP
;
A
#
# COMPACT_ATOMS: atom_id res chain seq x y z
N MET A 1 -1.57 9.34 16.74
CA MET A 1 -0.62 8.21 16.68
C MET A 1 0.69 8.52 17.39
N GLU A 2 1.43 9.56 17.00
CA GLU A 2 2.73 9.90 17.60
C GLU A 2 2.70 9.99 19.14
N ALA A 3 1.68 10.63 19.72
CA ALA A 3 1.54 10.72 21.18
C ALA A 3 1.45 9.33 21.85
N VAL A 4 0.70 8.41 21.25
CA VAL A 4 0.53 7.04 21.76
C VAL A 4 1.83 6.25 21.65
N MET A 5 2.53 6.35 20.52
CA MET A 5 3.82 5.66 20.34
C MET A 5 4.89 6.21 21.29
N LYS A 6 4.86 7.51 21.61
CA LYS A 6 5.74 8.12 22.62
C LYS A 6 5.44 7.68 24.05
N LEU A 7 4.17 7.41 24.37
CA LEU A 7 3.79 6.88 25.68
C LEU A 7 4.32 5.45 25.90
N ALA A 8 4.62 4.72 24.82
CA ALA A 8 5.15 3.36 24.85
C ALA A 8 4.42 2.45 25.86
N PRO A 9 3.09 2.27 25.71
CA PRO A 9 2.30 1.49 26.65
C PRO A 9 2.88 0.08 26.80
N ASP A 10 2.87 -0.41 28.04
CA ASP A 10 3.39 -1.72 28.46
C ASP A 10 2.27 -2.75 28.65
N LYS A 11 1.01 -2.37 28.39
CA LYS A 11 -0.16 -3.25 28.48
C LYS A 11 -1.16 -2.93 27.37
N PRO A 12 -1.90 -3.93 26.86
CA PRO A 12 -3.02 -3.69 25.95
C PRO A 12 -4.03 -2.71 26.55
N TYR A 13 -4.56 -1.82 25.71
CA TYR A 13 -5.54 -0.81 26.09
C TYR A 13 -6.66 -0.71 25.04
N PRO A 14 -7.85 -0.17 25.40
CA PRO A 14 -8.93 0.03 24.44
C PRO A 14 -8.48 0.85 23.23
N GLY A 15 -8.62 0.29 22.03
CA GLY A 15 -8.19 0.94 20.78
C GLY A 15 -6.75 0.62 20.32
N ALA A 16 -6.01 -0.26 21.01
CA ALA A 16 -4.69 -0.70 20.53
C ALA A 16 -4.73 -1.28 19.11
N ASN A 17 -5.79 -2.03 18.76
CA ASN A 17 -6.00 -2.55 17.41
C ASN A 17 -6.14 -1.44 16.37
N LEU A 18 -6.89 -0.38 16.67
CA LEU A 18 -7.03 0.77 15.75
C LEU A 18 -5.69 1.48 15.52
N VAL A 19 -4.82 1.51 16.54
CA VAL A 19 -3.46 2.03 16.40
C VAL A 19 -2.62 1.13 15.51
N ALA A 20 -2.70 -0.19 15.68
CA ALA A 20 -2.00 -1.15 14.83
C ALA A 20 -2.46 -1.05 13.37
N GLU A 21 -3.77 -1.02 13.12
CA GLU A 21 -4.35 -0.85 11.78
C GLU A 21 -3.91 0.46 11.13
N ALA A 22 -3.94 1.56 11.87
CA ALA A 22 -3.51 2.85 11.36
C ALA A 22 -1.99 2.87 11.06
N LEU A 23 -1.16 2.23 11.90
CA LEU A 23 0.27 2.08 11.64
C LEU A 23 0.51 1.31 10.34
N VAL A 24 -0.19 0.18 10.15
CA VAL A 24 -0.12 -0.60 8.91
C VAL A 24 -0.55 0.23 7.71
N TRP A 25 -1.59 1.05 7.84
CA TRP A 25 -2.03 1.94 6.76
C TRP A 25 -0.97 2.98 6.40
N PHE A 26 -0.42 3.72 7.38
CA PHE A 26 0.64 4.69 7.12
C PHE A 26 1.90 4.03 6.54
N ALA A 27 2.28 2.85 7.04
CA ALA A 27 3.44 2.09 6.58
C ALA A 27 3.39 1.70 5.09
N ARG A 28 2.21 1.80 4.44
CA ARG A 28 2.04 1.59 3.00
C ARG A 28 2.25 2.85 2.16
N GLY A 29 2.62 3.98 2.79
CA GLY A 29 2.92 5.25 2.13
C GLY A 29 4.34 5.29 1.58
N GLU A 30 4.43 5.35 0.25
CA GLU A 30 5.68 5.37 -0.51
C GLU A 30 6.08 6.79 -0.95
N GLY A 31 5.19 7.78 -0.76
CA GLY A 31 5.41 9.17 -1.15
C GLY A 31 5.30 9.40 -2.64
N ILE A 32 4.32 8.76 -3.27
CA ILE A 32 4.04 8.90 -4.69
C ILE A 32 2.64 9.46 -4.88
N ASN A 33 2.40 10.20 -5.97
CA ASN A 33 1.06 10.65 -6.31
C ASN A 33 0.31 9.47 -6.93
N ARG A 34 -0.59 8.84 -6.18
CA ARG A 34 -1.36 7.70 -6.69
C ARG A 34 -2.79 8.13 -6.99
N ALA A 35 -3.35 7.59 -8.06
CA ALA A 35 -4.75 7.78 -8.39
C ALA A 35 -5.38 6.43 -8.74
N VAL A 36 -6.68 6.32 -8.51
CA VAL A 36 -7.46 5.14 -8.92
C VAL A 36 -8.40 5.55 -10.06
N ALA A 37 -8.43 4.78 -11.14
CA ALA A 37 -9.27 4.99 -12.30
C ALA A 37 -10.22 3.80 -12.46
N ALA A 38 -11.53 4.03 -12.31
CA ALA A 38 -12.54 3.00 -12.28
C ALA A 38 -13.51 3.14 -13.45
N ALA A 39 -13.71 2.05 -14.19
CA ALA A 39 -14.71 1.98 -15.27
C ALA A 39 -15.19 0.53 -15.44
N PRO A 40 -16.42 0.30 -15.94
CA PRO A 40 -16.97 -1.05 -16.08
C PRO A 40 -16.23 -1.93 -17.10
N LYS A 41 -15.44 -1.32 -18.00
CA LYS A 41 -14.61 -2.02 -19.00
C LYS A 41 -13.14 -1.73 -18.74
N GLN A 42 -12.30 -2.77 -18.88
CA GLN A 42 -10.86 -2.64 -18.68
C GLN A 42 -10.22 -1.62 -19.63
N THR A 43 -10.65 -1.58 -20.89
CA THR A 43 -10.17 -0.61 -21.88
C THR A 43 -10.45 0.83 -21.45
N ASP A 44 -11.63 1.07 -20.87
CA ASP A 44 -12.06 2.40 -20.43
C ASP A 44 -11.26 2.79 -19.17
N ALA A 45 -11.08 1.87 -18.21
CA ALA A 45 -10.31 2.11 -17.01
C ALA A 45 -8.83 2.39 -17.32
N MET A 46 -8.24 1.63 -18.26
CA MET A 46 -6.87 1.86 -18.73
C MET A 46 -6.72 3.20 -19.47
N LYS A 47 -7.73 3.59 -20.26
CA LYS A 47 -7.74 4.91 -20.91
C LYS A 47 -7.77 6.04 -19.88
N LEU A 48 -8.64 5.94 -18.88
CA LEU A 48 -8.72 6.90 -17.77
C LEU A 48 -7.41 6.99 -16.99
N ALA A 49 -6.81 5.85 -16.68
CA ALA A 49 -5.49 5.78 -16.06
C ALA A 49 -4.42 6.48 -16.91
N GLY A 50 -4.40 6.22 -18.22
CA GLY A 50 -3.46 6.84 -19.15
C GLY A 50 -3.55 8.38 -19.19
N PHE A 51 -4.73 8.96 -18.94
CA PHE A 51 -4.89 10.42 -18.88
C PHE A 51 -4.19 11.07 -17.68
N LEU A 52 -3.96 10.33 -16.59
CA LEU A 52 -3.35 10.88 -15.37
C LEU A 52 -1.82 10.78 -15.35
N VAL A 53 -1.24 9.87 -16.15
CA VAL A 53 0.22 9.66 -16.22
C VAL A 53 1.00 10.94 -16.56
N PRO A 54 0.60 11.76 -17.56
CA PRO A 54 1.30 13.02 -17.87
C PRO A 54 1.31 14.03 -16.72
N TYR A 55 0.44 13.86 -15.73
CA TYR A 55 0.34 14.72 -14.54
C TYR A 55 1.08 14.14 -13.32
N GLY A 56 1.89 13.10 -13.52
CA GLY A 56 2.76 12.53 -12.49
C GLY A 56 2.07 11.50 -11.58
N PHE A 57 0.86 11.06 -11.92
CA PHE A 57 0.18 10.04 -11.14
C PHE A 57 0.63 8.63 -11.53
N ARG A 58 0.90 7.80 -10.53
CA ARG A 58 0.85 6.35 -10.66
C ARG A 58 -0.60 5.90 -10.54
N THR A 59 -1.10 5.19 -11.54
CA THR A 59 -2.51 4.86 -11.62
C THR A 59 -2.80 3.39 -11.41
N ASP A 60 -3.83 3.11 -10.62
CA ASP A 60 -4.41 1.79 -10.46
C ASP A 60 -5.79 1.74 -11.14
N THR A 61 -6.08 0.67 -11.88
CA THR A 61 -7.37 0.51 -12.57
C THR A 61 -8.34 -0.36 -11.80
N ALA A 62 -9.60 0.03 -11.65
CA ALA A 62 -10.66 -0.81 -11.07
C ALA A 62 -11.79 -1.07 -12.06
N LEU A 63 -12.43 -2.25 -11.98
CA LEU A 63 -13.57 -2.61 -12.83
C LEU A 63 -14.93 -2.43 -12.15
N THR A 64 -14.91 -2.25 -10.83
CA THR A 64 -16.10 -2.08 -9.99
C THR A 64 -15.86 -1.00 -8.95
N SER A 65 -16.94 -0.41 -8.44
CA SER A 65 -16.87 0.58 -7.37
C SER A 65 -16.29 -0.01 -6.08
N GLY A 66 -16.62 -1.26 -5.75
CA GLY A 66 -16.06 -1.92 -4.56
C GLY A 66 -14.56 -2.20 -4.69
N GLU A 67 -14.08 -2.48 -5.90
CA GLU A 67 -12.63 -2.56 -6.16
C GLU A 67 -11.96 -1.19 -6.06
N ALA A 68 -12.61 -0.13 -6.58
CA ALA A 68 -12.13 1.24 -6.47
C ALA A 68 -11.97 1.68 -5.01
N MET A 69 -12.97 1.41 -4.16
CA MET A 69 -12.92 1.68 -2.72
C MET A 69 -11.77 0.94 -2.04
N ARG A 70 -11.62 -0.36 -2.31
CA ARG A 70 -10.52 -1.15 -1.72
C ARG A 70 -9.16 -0.61 -2.12
N ARG A 71 -8.96 -0.25 -3.39
CA ARG A 71 -7.70 0.35 -3.87
C ARG A 71 -7.44 1.73 -3.23
N ALA A 72 -8.48 2.55 -3.07
CA ALA A 72 -8.37 3.84 -2.40
C ALA A 72 -8.00 3.69 -0.91
N ALA A 73 -8.60 2.73 -0.20
CA ALA A 73 -8.33 2.49 1.21
C ALA A 73 -6.99 1.79 1.47
N ASP A 74 -6.42 1.10 0.47
CA ASP A 74 -5.22 0.28 0.63
C ASP A 74 -3.93 1.09 0.81
N SER A 75 -3.87 2.34 0.36
CA SER A 75 -2.66 3.16 0.41
C SER A 75 -2.96 4.63 0.75
N PRO A 76 -2.16 5.25 1.63
CA PRO A 76 -2.29 6.67 1.95
C PRO A 76 -1.82 7.58 0.80
N ASP A 77 -1.20 7.01 -0.24
CA ASP A 77 -0.75 7.76 -1.42
C ASP A 77 -1.86 8.07 -2.43
N VAL A 78 -3.06 7.50 -2.25
CA VAL A 78 -4.18 7.76 -3.17
C VAL A 78 -4.71 9.16 -2.94
N GLU A 79 -4.48 10.04 -3.92
CA GLU A 79 -4.84 11.45 -3.83
C GLU A 79 -6.16 11.79 -4.51
N LEU A 80 -6.64 10.92 -5.39
CA LEU A 80 -7.89 11.13 -6.12
C LEU A 80 -8.42 9.84 -6.73
N LEU A 81 -9.71 9.87 -7.04
CA LEU A 81 -10.42 8.79 -7.71
C LEU A 81 -11.16 9.32 -8.96
N LEU A 82 -10.92 8.74 -10.14
CA LEU A 82 -11.73 8.93 -11.34
C LEU A 82 -12.67 7.74 -11.48
N VAL A 83 -13.98 7.97 -11.50
CA VAL A 83 -14.98 6.90 -11.62
C VAL A 83 -15.94 7.20 -12.75
N ASP A 84 -16.02 6.32 -13.74
CA ASP A 84 -17.12 6.33 -14.69
C ASP A 84 -18.44 6.08 -13.95
N VAL A 85 -19.46 6.92 -14.16
CA VAL A 85 -20.78 6.80 -13.50
C VAL A 85 -21.43 5.43 -13.70
N ARG A 86 -21.07 4.73 -14.78
CA ARG A 86 -21.55 3.38 -15.12
C ARG A 86 -20.85 2.28 -14.32
N CYS A 87 -19.85 2.61 -13.51
CA CYS A 87 -19.22 1.67 -12.59
C CYS A 87 -20.23 1.26 -11.51
N GLN A 88 -20.37 -0.04 -11.29
CA GLN A 88 -21.37 -0.61 -10.39
C GLN A 88 -20.73 -1.57 -9.38
N LYS A 89 -21.59 -2.14 -8.52
CA LYS A 89 -21.25 -3.08 -7.44
C LYS A 89 -20.25 -2.47 -6.42
N PRO A 90 -20.69 -1.49 -5.60
CA PRO A 90 -22.02 -0.85 -5.58
C PRO A 90 -22.15 0.33 -6.58
N ALA A 91 -23.30 0.99 -6.62
CA ALA A 91 -23.45 2.21 -7.42
C ALA A 91 -22.49 3.32 -6.95
N VAL A 92 -22.09 4.24 -7.83
CA VAL A 92 -21.13 5.31 -7.51
C VAL A 92 -21.59 6.18 -6.33
N LYS A 93 -22.90 6.40 -6.16
CA LYS A 93 -23.45 7.09 -4.99
C LYS A 93 -23.07 6.40 -3.67
N THR A 94 -23.25 5.08 -3.60
CA THR A 94 -22.90 4.27 -2.43
C THR A 94 -21.39 4.28 -2.20
N LEU A 95 -20.59 4.20 -3.26
CA LEU A 95 -19.13 4.34 -3.17
C LEU A 95 -18.72 5.65 -2.50
N VAL A 96 -19.29 6.79 -2.93
CA VAL A 96 -18.95 8.09 -2.33
C VAL A 96 -19.36 8.11 -0.85
N GLN A 97 -20.54 7.59 -0.49
CA GLN A 97 -20.97 7.50 0.91
C GLN A 97 -20.04 6.64 1.77
N GLU A 98 -19.66 5.46 1.28
CA GLU A 98 -18.71 4.57 1.94
C GLU A 98 -17.34 5.23 2.10
N MET A 99 -16.87 5.96 1.08
CA MET A 99 -15.63 6.72 1.18
C MET A 99 -15.70 7.80 2.27
N ARG A 100 -16.82 8.53 2.38
CA ARG A 100 -16.97 9.54 3.45
C ARG A 100 -17.12 8.95 4.85
N ALA A 101 -17.56 7.70 4.96
CA ALA A 101 -17.65 7.00 6.23
C ALA A 101 -16.31 6.38 6.69
N ASP A 102 -15.34 6.19 5.78
CA ASP A 102 -14.05 5.56 6.07
C ASP A 102 -12.93 6.59 6.28
N ALA A 103 -12.29 6.57 7.44
CA ALA A 103 -11.23 7.52 7.80
C ALA A 103 -10.03 7.51 6.82
N ARG A 104 -9.81 6.43 6.06
CA ARG A 104 -8.70 6.32 5.10
C ARG A 104 -8.99 6.98 3.76
N THR A 105 -10.27 7.16 3.43
CA THR A 105 -10.68 7.67 2.11
C THR A 105 -11.58 8.91 2.18
N HIS A 106 -11.99 9.34 3.38
CA HIS A 106 -12.92 10.44 3.58
C HIS A 106 -12.46 11.77 2.98
N GLU A 107 -11.16 12.02 2.85
CA GLU A 107 -10.59 13.23 2.24
C GLU A 107 -10.26 13.08 0.75
N ILE A 108 -10.40 11.87 0.18
CA ILE A 108 -10.05 11.64 -1.22
C ILE A 108 -11.11 12.28 -2.13
N PRO A 109 -10.72 13.22 -3.01
CA PRO A 109 -11.60 13.81 -4.01
C PRO A 109 -11.99 12.79 -5.10
N VAL A 110 -13.24 12.85 -5.55
CA VAL A 110 -13.81 11.92 -6.53
C VAL A 110 -14.31 12.69 -7.76
N ALA A 111 -13.74 12.41 -8.92
CA ALA A 111 -14.23 12.87 -10.22
C ALA A 111 -15.17 11.80 -10.82
N ILE A 112 -16.45 12.14 -10.96
CA ILE A 112 -17.47 11.25 -11.52
C ILE A 112 -17.63 11.57 -13.00
N LEU A 113 -17.29 10.63 -13.88
CA LEU A 113 -17.22 10.83 -15.32
C LEU A 113 -18.49 10.33 -16.01
N THR A 114 -19.06 11.15 -16.88
CA THR A 114 -20.27 10.80 -17.64
C THR A 114 -19.97 10.75 -19.14
N THR A 115 -20.56 9.79 -19.84
CA THR A 115 -20.32 9.53 -21.27
C THR A 115 -21.06 10.46 -22.22
N HIS A 116 -22.04 11.23 -21.73
CA HIS A 116 -22.80 12.16 -22.56
C HIS A 116 -22.34 13.60 -22.36
N ALA A 117 -21.77 14.18 -23.42
CA ALA A 117 -21.48 15.61 -23.56
C ALA A 117 -22.75 16.51 -23.58
N SER A 118 -23.92 16.04 -23.18
CA SER A 118 -25.16 16.80 -23.37
C SER A 118 -25.47 17.68 -22.16
N ARG A 119 -25.15 18.97 -22.30
CA ARG A 119 -25.85 20.10 -21.65
C ARG A 119 -25.74 20.29 -20.12
N LEU A 120 -24.63 19.96 -19.46
CA LEU A 120 -24.36 20.47 -18.10
C LEU A 120 -23.59 21.81 -18.07
N ALA A 121 -23.39 22.45 -19.22
CA ALA A 121 -22.85 23.82 -19.32
C ALA A 121 -23.93 24.92 -19.19
N GLY A 122 -25.07 24.60 -18.56
CA GLY A 122 -26.16 25.53 -18.24
C GLY A 122 -26.74 25.21 -16.86
N PRO A 123 -27.61 26.08 -16.29
CA PRO A 123 -28.18 25.88 -14.96
C PRO A 123 -28.83 24.50 -14.86
N VAL A 124 -28.50 23.79 -13.77
CA VAL A 124 -29.02 22.46 -13.41
C VAL A 124 -30.52 22.43 -13.65
N VAL A 125 -30.98 21.61 -14.61
CA VAL A 125 -32.41 21.37 -14.80
C VAL A 125 -32.85 20.48 -13.63
N LEU A 126 -33.66 21.04 -12.72
CA LEU A 126 -34.16 20.39 -11.50
C LEU A 126 -35.17 19.24 -11.74
N PHE A 127 -35.32 18.80 -12.99
CA PHE A 127 -36.25 17.73 -13.35
C PHE A 127 -35.63 16.83 -14.42
N SER A 128 -35.43 15.56 -14.07
CA SER A 128 -35.09 14.52 -15.03
C SER A 128 -36.35 14.13 -15.82
N PRO A 129 -36.37 14.23 -17.17
CA PRO A 129 -37.45 13.66 -17.97
C PRO A 129 -37.60 12.15 -17.71
N PRO A 130 -38.82 11.59 -17.83
CA PRO A 130 -39.08 10.16 -17.57
C PRO A 130 -38.28 9.20 -18.47
N ASP A 131 -37.73 9.67 -19.59
CA ASP A 131 -36.93 8.89 -20.54
C ASP A 131 -35.42 9.18 -20.45
N THR A 132 -34.95 9.72 -19.32
CA THR A 132 -33.52 10.01 -19.13
C THR A 132 -32.72 8.70 -19.05
N PRO A 133 -31.67 8.50 -19.88
CA PRO A 133 -30.78 7.36 -19.74
C PRO A 133 -30.27 7.20 -18.30
N LEU A 134 -30.15 5.96 -17.81
CA LEU A 134 -29.83 5.66 -16.40
C LEU A 134 -28.52 6.32 -15.92
N ASP A 135 -27.55 6.51 -16.84
CA ASP A 135 -26.28 7.19 -16.57
C ASP A 135 -26.45 8.70 -16.35
N GLN A 136 -27.36 9.34 -17.09
CA GLN A 136 -27.74 10.74 -16.92
C GLN A 136 -28.57 10.94 -15.66
N GLN A 137 -29.53 10.07 -15.36
CA GLN A 137 -30.34 10.17 -14.15
C GLN A 137 -29.49 10.03 -12.88
N THR A 138 -28.53 9.09 -12.87
CA THR A 138 -27.56 8.95 -11.79
C THR A 138 -26.71 10.21 -11.62
N ALA A 139 -26.29 10.84 -12.72
CA ALA A 139 -25.54 12.09 -12.69
C ALA A 139 -26.39 13.27 -12.16
N TYR A 140 -27.66 13.38 -12.56
CA TYR A 140 -28.59 14.39 -12.06
C TYR A 140 -28.87 14.21 -10.56
N ASP A 141 -29.13 12.99 -10.11
CA ASP A 141 -29.35 12.68 -8.70
C ASP A 141 -28.12 13.00 -7.83
N LEU A 142 -26.91 12.81 -8.38
CA LEU A 142 -25.66 13.18 -7.72
C LEU A 142 -25.44 14.70 -7.67
N LEU A 143 -25.94 15.45 -8.65
CA LEU A 143 -25.76 16.90 -8.79
C LEU A 143 -26.93 17.75 -8.26
N ALA A 144 -28.02 17.14 -7.80
CA ALA A 144 -29.19 17.87 -7.32
C ALA A 144 -28.82 18.79 -6.12
N PRO A 145 -29.30 20.05 -6.06
CA PRO A 145 -28.94 20.98 -4.97
C PRO A 145 -29.37 20.48 -3.58
N ASP A 146 -30.45 19.70 -3.56
CA ASP A 146 -31.01 19.11 -2.34
C ASP A 146 -30.39 17.75 -2.04
N ASN A 147 -29.41 17.31 -2.84
CA ASN A 147 -28.69 16.08 -2.59
C ASN A 147 -27.83 16.28 -1.32
N PRO A 148 -28.15 15.62 -0.19
CA PRO A 148 -27.31 15.69 1.01
C PRO A 148 -25.91 15.10 0.76
N PHE A 149 -25.70 14.46 -0.40
CA PHE A 149 -24.46 13.90 -0.89
C PHE A 149 -23.77 14.75 -1.97
N ALA A 150 -24.19 16.01 -2.18
CA ALA A 150 -23.35 17.06 -2.76
C ALA A 150 -22.20 17.35 -1.78
N HIS A 151 -21.40 16.32 -1.54
CA HIS A 151 -20.24 16.37 -0.69
C HIS A 151 -19.22 17.23 -1.40
N SER A 152 -18.62 18.16 -0.66
CA SER A 152 -17.58 19.07 -1.17
C SER A 152 -16.49 18.36 -1.97
N LEU A 153 -16.30 17.05 -1.77
CA LEU A 153 -15.22 16.25 -2.33
C LEU A 153 -15.63 15.35 -3.52
N ALA A 154 -16.84 15.44 -4.07
CA ALA A 154 -17.24 14.70 -5.27
C ALA A 154 -17.80 15.64 -6.34
N VAL A 155 -17.26 15.59 -7.56
CA VAL A 155 -17.64 16.50 -8.65
C VAL A 155 -17.84 15.71 -9.94
N THR A 156 -18.90 16.03 -10.67
CA THR A 156 -19.23 15.37 -11.94
C THR A 156 -18.62 16.12 -13.13
N TYR A 157 -18.06 15.38 -14.08
CA TYR A 157 -17.43 15.90 -15.29
C TYR A 157 -17.86 15.13 -16.53
N PRO A 158 -17.88 15.78 -17.70
CA PRO A 158 -17.89 15.04 -18.96
C PRO A 158 -16.59 14.24 -19.09
N MET A 159 -16.66 13.08 -19.73
CA MET A 159 -15.49 12.24 -20.02
C MET A 159 -14.39 13.05 -20.74
N PRO A 160 -13.16 13.15 -20.20
CA PRO A 160 -12.08 13.82 -20.90
C PRO A 160 -11.70 13.02 -22.16
N VAL A 161 -11.45 13.74 -23.25
CA VAL A 161 -11.07 13.16 -24.54
C VAL A 161 -9.61 13.43 -24.91
N ASP A 162 -8.97 14.38 -24.22
CA ASP A 162 -7.59 14.79 -24.43
C ASP A 162 -6.93 15.24 -23.12
N ALA A 163 -5.62 15.49 -23.18
CA ALA A 163 -4.85 15.94 -22.03
C ALA A 163 -5.37 17.27 -21.48
N ARG A 164 -5.75 18.23 -22.35
CA ARG A 164 -6.22 19.55 -21.93
C ARG A 164 -7.48 19.47 -21.08
N GLY A 165 -8.44 18.64 -21.47
CA GLY A 165 -9.67 18.36 -20.73
C GLY A 165 -9.37 17.70 -19.38
N THR A 166 -8.44 16.74 -19.34
CA THR A 166 -8.00 16.14 -18.08
C THR A 166 -7.36 17.18 -17.16
N ARG A 167 -6.49 18.06 -17.68
CA ARG A 167 -5.85 19.10 -16.86
C ARG A 167 -6.88 20.02 -16.22
N TRP A 168 -7.80 20.53 -17.04
CA TRP A 168 -8.87 21.40 -16.57
C TRP A 168 -9.72 20.73 -15.49
N MET A 169 -10.09 19.47 -15.70
CA MET A 169 -10.86 18.69 -14.72
C MET A 169 -10.11 18.54 -13.40
N LEU A 170 -8.81 18.23 -13.42
CA LEU A 170 -8.01 18.10 -12.21
C LEU A 170 -7.89 19.42 -11.46
N ASP A 171 -7.60 20.52 -12.17
CA ASP A 171 -7.49 21.85 -11.57
C ASP A 171 -8.83 22.30 -10.95
N ASP A 172 -9.94 22.08 -11.65
CA ASP A 172 -11.28 22.39 -11.15
C ASP A 172 -11.69 21.51 -9.96
N LEU A 173 -11.34 20.22 -9.98
CA LEU A 173 -11.61 19.30 -8.87
C LEU A 173 -10.92 19.80 -7.61
N TYR A 174 -9.59 19.98 -7.65
CA TYR A 174 -8.85 20.44 -6.47
C TYR A 174 -9.29 21.82 -5.98
N LEU A 175 -9.70 22.71 -6.89
CA LEU A 175 -10.25 24.01 -6.52
C LEU A 175 -11.57 23.87 -5.75
N LYS A 176 -12.50 23.05 -6.24
CA LYS A 176 -13.83 22.87 -5.63
C LYS A 176 -13.78 22.07 -4.33
N THR A 177 -12.93 21.05 -4.29
CA THR A 177 -12.84 20.19 -3.11
C THR A 177 -12.06 20.82 -1.96
N SER A 178 -11.22 21.83 -2.25
CA SER A 178 -10.29 22.43 -1.29
C SER A 178 -9.41 21.39 -0.57
N THR A 179 -9.35 20.16 -1.06
CA THR A 179 -8.48 19.12 -0.53
C THR A 179 -7.11 19.29 -1.12
N ARG A 180 -6.13 19.37 -0.23
CA ARG A 180 -4.73 19.24 -0.60
C ARG A 180 -4.25 17.92 -0.01
N PRO A 181 -3.95 16.90 -0.85
CA PRO A 181 -3.30 15.72 -0.33
C PRO A 181 -2.03 16.15 0.41
N ALA A 182 -1.72 15.47 1.52
CA ALA A 182 -0.48 15.72 2.25
C ALA A 182 0.72 15.63 1.29
N ASP A 183 1.75 16.46 1.45
CA ASP A 183 2.91 16.42 0.56
C ASP A 183 3.50 14.99 0.43
N PRO A 184 3.91 14.55 -0.77
CA PRO A 184 4.43 13.19 -0.96
C PRO A 184 5.62 12.87 -0.05
N THR A 185 6.47 13.86 0.23
CA THR A 185 7.60 13.73 1.18
C THR A 185 7.10 13.48 2.59
N VAL A 186 6.02 14.16 3.00
CA VAL A 186 5.40 13.96 4.32
C VAL A 186 4.79 12.57 4.42
N ARG A 187 4.10 12.08 3.38
CA ARG A 187 3.54 10.72 3.36
C ARG A 187 4.64 9.65 3.44
N LEU A 188 5.74 9.82 2.71
CA LEU A 188 6.90 8.92 2.81
C LEU A 188 7.50 8.93 4.22
N LEU A 189 7.67 10.11 4.82
CA LEU A 189 8.21 10.23 6.18
C LEU A 189 7.29 9.55 7.19
N GLN A 190 5.96 9.70 7.05
CA GLN A 190 4.98 9.02 7.88
C GLN A 190 5.06 7.50 7.70
N GLY A 191 5.20 7.01 6.47
CA GLY A 191 5.35 5.58 6.18
C GLY A 191 6.60 4.97 6.79
N ARG A 192 7.75 5.63 6.65
CA ARG A 192 9.00 5.21 7.31
C ARG A 192 8.87 5.18 8.82
N ARG A 193 8.28 6.23 9.40
CA ARG A 193 8.07 6.31 10.85
C ARG A 193 7.14 5.23 11.36
N ALA A 194 6.09 4.91 10.61
CA ALA A 194 5.18 3.83 10.93
C ALA A 194 5.88 2.46 10.87
N LEU A 195 6.68 2.17 9.83
CA LEU A 195 7.50 0.95 9.78
C LEU A 195 8.47 0.85 10.97
N GLY A 196 9.14 1.94 11.33
CA GLY A 196 10.02 2.00 12.50
C GLY A 196 9.29 1.68 13.81
N TRP A 197 8.09 2.24 14.01
CA TRP A 197 7.25 1.95 15.17
C TRP A 197 6.73 0.52 15.21
N ILE A 198 6.37 -0.05 14.06
CA ILE A 198 5.99 -1.47 13.95
C ILE A 198 7.18 -2.35 14.34
N ARG A 199 8.38 -2.05 13.82
CA ARG A 199 9.61 -2.77 14.15
C ARG A 199 9.87 -2.75 15.66
N GLU A 200 9.89 -1.57 16.27
CA GLU A 200 10.10 -1.41 17.72
C GLU A 200 9.06 -2.19 18.55
N ALA A 201 7.80 -2.21 18.11
CA ALA A 201 6.74 -2.95 18.77
C ALA A 201 6.95 -4.46 18.68
N VAL A 202 7.31 -4.98 17.50
CA VAL A 202 7.61 -6.40 17.28
C VAL A 202 8.84 -6.82 18.10
N GLU A 203 9.89 -6.00 18.12
CA GLU A 203 11.09 -6.29 18.90
C GLU A 203 10.81 -6.36 20.39
N ARG A 204 10.02 -5.41 20.91
CA ARG A 204 9.61 -5.38 22.31
C ARG A 204 8.82 -6.64 22.67
N ALA A 205 7.83 -7.01 21.85
CA ALA A 205 7.01 -8.22 22.07
C ALA A 205 7.81 -9.52 22.03
N GLY A 206 8.99 -9.54 21.40
CA GLY A 206 9.90 -10.69 21.35
C GLY A 206 10.80 -10.85 22.58
N THR A 207 10.79 -9.92 23.54
CA THR A 207 11.60 -10.02 24.77
C THR A 207 10.85 -10.78 25.88
N PRO A 208 11.54 -11.43 26.84
CA PRO A 208 10.90 -12.18 27.92
C PRO A 208 9.90 -11.36 28.76
N ASP A 209 10.24 -10.10 29.03
CA ASP A 209 9.40 -9.16 29.78
C ASP A 209 8.54 -8.26 28.86
N GLY A 210 8.55 -8.58 27.57
CA GLY A 210 7.96 -7.79 26.51
C GLY A 210 6.46 -7.91 26.42
N ALA A 211 5.74 -6.81 26.61
CA ALA A 211 4.31 -6.80 26.39
C ALA A 211 3.95 -6.80 24.89
N ASN A 212 3.18 -7.80 24.48
CA ASN A 212 2.55 -7.81 23.16
C ASN A 212 1.30 -6.91 23.18
N VAL A 213 1.51 -5.61 22.96
CA VAL A 213 0.43 -4.60 23.00
C VAL A 213 -0.32 -4.48 21.68
N TYR A 214 0.35 -4.77 20.56
CA TYR A 214 -0.19 -4.54 19.21
C TYR A 214 -0.20 -5.84 18.41
N ALA A 215 -1.38 -6.19 17.86
CA ALA A 215 -1.51 -7.25 16.88
C ALA A 215 -1.44 -6.65 15.46
N PHE A 216 -0.35 -6.91 14.75
CA PHE A 216 -0.21 -6.51 13.34
C PHE A 216 -0.67 -7.64 12.43
N GLU A 217 -1.93 -7.60 12.02
CA GLU A 217 -2.45 -8.52 11.02
C GLU A 217 -1.69 -8.39 9.69
N ASP A 218 -1.42 -9.52 9.04
CA ASP A 218 -0.74 -9.59 7.74
C ASP A 218 0.62 -8.86 7.67
N ILE A 219 1.38 -8.84 8.76
CA ILE A 219 2.72 -8.22 8.80
C ILE A 219 3.66 -8.74 7.69
N ASP A 220 3.56 -10.02 7.35
CA ASP A 220 4.33 -10.63 6.24
C ASP A 220 4.04 -9.96 4.89
N ASN A 221 2.78 -9.59 4.63
CA ASN A 221 2.39 -8.89 3.40
C ASN A 221 2.87 -7.44 3.42
N LEU A 222 2.81 -6.77 4.58
CA LEU A 222 3.37 -5.43 4.75
C LEU A 222 4.88 -5.41 4.45
N VAL A 223 5.63 -6.36 5.02
CA VAL A 223 7.09 -6.49 4.80
C VAL A 223 7.39 -6.80 3.34
N THR A 224 6.66 -7.76 2.73
CA THR A 224 6.83 -8.10 1.32
C THR A 224 6.61 -6.87 0.43
N ARG A 225 5.60 -6.05 0.73
CA ARG A 225 5.34 -4.81 0.00
C ARG A 225 6.45 -3.77 0.21
N ALA A 226 6.88 -3.54 1.46
CA ALA A 226 7.90 -2.56 1.78
C ALA A 226 9.24 -2.89 1.10
N THR A 227 9.64 -4.17 1.10
CA THR A 227 10.85 -4.66 0.42
C THR A 227 10.75 -4.66 -1.11
N ALA A 228 9.55 -4.55 -1.68
CA ALA A 228 9.36 -4.35 -3.13
C ALA A 228 9.34 -2.86 -3.53
N SER A 229 9.25 -1.93 -2.56
CA SER A 229 9.21 -0.50 -2.82
C SER A 229 10.61 0.10 -2.84
N ALA A 230 10.92 0.88 -3.88
CA ALA A 230 12.22 1.56 -3.99
C ALA A 230 12.46 2.58 -2.87
N THR A 231 11.41 3.19 -2.31
CA THR A 231 11.53 4.23 -1.27
C THR A 231 11.51 3.68 0.16
N LEU A 232 10.98 2.47 0.35
CA LEU A 232 10.85 1.78 1.65
C LEU A 232 11.71 0.51 1.76
N PHE A 233 12.51 0.18 0.75
CA PHE A 233 13.27 -1.08 0.67
C PHE A 233 14.02 -1.40 1.96
N PHE A 234 14.86 -0.46 2.41
CA PHE A 234 15.70 -0.65 3.59
C PHE A 234 14.86 -0.76 4.87
N ASP A 235 13.81 0.04 5.02
CA ASP A 235 12.87 -0.04 6.16
C ASP A 235 12.15 -1.40 6.19
N GLY A 236 11.78 -1.93 5.01
CA GLY A 236 11.17 -3.25 4.88
C GLY A 236 12.13 -4.39 5.26
N VAL A 237 13.40 -4.29 4.85
CA VAL A 237 14.45 -5.27 5.20
C VAL A 237 14.75 -5.24 6.71
N GLU A 238 14.78 -4.06 7.33
CA GLU A 238 14.90 -3.89 8.78
C GLU A 238 13.73 -4.56 9.52
N LEU A 239 12.50 -4.36 9.05
CA LEU A 239 11.33 -5.00 9.65
C LEU A 239 11.35 -6.52 9.44
N ALA A 240 11.74 -7.00 8.25
CA ALA A 240 11.86 -8.43 7.97
C ALA A 240 12.79 -9.15 8.95
N ALA A 241 13.87 -8.48 9.38
CA ALA A 241 14.87 -9.04 10.29
C ALA A 241 14.30 -9.41 11.67
N VAL A 242 13.33 -8.61 12.15
CA VAL A 242 12.78 -8.72 13.51
C VAL A 242 11.50 -9.54 13.60
N VAL A 243 10.87 -9.84 12.45
CA VAL A 243 9.66 -10.64 12.40
C VAL A 243 10.03 -12.13 12.46
N PRO A 244 9.60 -12.89 13.49
CA PRO A 244 9.98 -14.30 13.67
C PRO A 244 9.21 -15.21 12.71
N SER A 245 9.55 -15.16 11.42
CA SER A 245 8.87 -15.89 10.35
C SER A 245 9.85 -16.56 9.40
N ALA A 246 9.59 -17.84 9.10
CA ALA A 246 10.30 -18.60 8.08
C ALA A 246 10.19 -17.95 6.69
N ARG A 247 9.08 -17.25 6.43
CA ARG A 247 8.88 -16.49 5.18
C ARG A 247 9.82 -15.29 5.12
N MET A 248 10.01 -14.59 6.23
CA MET A 248 10.87 -13.40 6.30
C MET A 248 12.36 -13.76 6.18
N GLN A 249 12.81 -14.84 6.85
CA GLN A 249 14.17 -15.36 6.63
C GLN A 249 14.39 -15.78 5.18
N ALA A 250 13.43 -16.46 4.55
CA ALA A 250 13.54 -16.85 3.15
C ALA A 250 13.55 -15.64 2.20
N LEU A 251 12.76 -14.62 2.48
CA LEU A 251 12.75 -13.35 1.75
C LEU A 251 14.12 -12.66 1.83
N LEU A 252 14.72 -12.55 3.02
CA LEU A 252 16.04 -11.94 3.20
C LEU A 252 17.14 -12.73 2.46
N ALA A 253 17.10 -14.06 2.54
CA ALA A 253 18.01 -14.91 1.77
C ALA A 253 17.83 -14.75 0.25
N GLU A 254 16.59 -14.56 -0.21
CA GLU A 254 16.30 -14.26 -1.62
C GLU A 254 16.84 -12.92 -2.06
N LEU A 255 16.53 -11.86 -1.33
CA LEU A 255 16.99 -10.51 -1.61
C LEU A 255 18.53 -10.44 -1.63
N THR A 256 19.22 -11.20 -0.79
CA THR A 256 20.70 -11.28 -0.80
C THR A 256 21.24 -11.89 -2.11
N ALA A 257 20.52 -12.84 -2.70
CA ALA A 257 20.93 -13.53 -3.92
C ALA A 257 20.55 -12.79 -5.22
N GLN A 258 19.73 -11.74 -5.14
CA GLN A 258 19.16 -11.06 -6.31
C GLN A 258 20.24 -10.33 -7.15
N PRO A 259 20.40 -10.67 -8.45
CA PRO A 259 21.41 -10.07 -9.32
C PRO A 259 21.29 -8.55 -9.51
N VAL A 260 20.07 -8.01 -9.37
CA VAL A 260 19.76 -6.59 -9.59
C VAL A 260 20.38 -5.67 -8.55
N PHE A 261 20.70 -6.19 -7.35
CA PHE A 261 21.29 -5.39 -6.28
C PHE A 261 22.81 -5.34 -6.37
N ASP A 262 23.37 -4.18 -6.06
CA ASP A 262 24.81 -4.01 -5.87
C ASP A 262 25.31 -4.76 -4.62
N ILE A 263 26.63 -4.86 -4.47
CA ILE A 263 27.20 -5.63 -3.37
C ILE A 263 26.89 -5.02 -2.00
N GLN A 264 26.82 -3.70 -1.88
CA GLN A 264 26.54 -3.02 -0.61
C GLN A 264 25.13 -3.32 -0.13
N THR A 265 24.15 -3.29 -1.04
CA THR A 265 22.76 -3.64 -0.76
C THR A 265 22.63 -5.11 -0.35
N ARG A 266 23.33 -6.03 -1.05
CA ARG A 266 23.34 -7.45 -0.66
C ARG A 266 23.99 -7.68 0.70
N GLN A 267 25.09 -6.99 1.01
CA GLN A 267 25.73 -7.05 2.33
C GLN A 267 24.78 -6.58 3.44
N PHE A 268 24.06 -5.48 3.21
CA PHE A 268 23.06 -4.98 4.15
C PHE A 268 21.96 -6.02 4.43
N VAL A 269 21.38 -6.61 3.37
CA VAL A 269 20.34 -7.63 3.52
C VAL A 269 20.88 -8.88 4.21
N ALA A 270 22.08 -9.34 3.84
CA ALA A 270 22.74 -10.49 4.46
C ALA A 270 22.92 -10.30 5.97
N GLN A 271 23.39 -9.13 6.41
CA GLN A 271 23.54 -8.81 7.84
C GLN A 271 22.19 -8.89 8.59
N ARG A 272 21.09 -8.48 7.94
CA ARG A 272 19.74 -8.57 8.52
C ARG A 272 19.21 -10.00 8.57
N PHE A 273 19.56 -10.84 7.59
CA PHE A 273 19.31 -12.28 7.68
C PHE A 273 20.05 -12.90 8.87
N LEU A 274 21.36 -12.64 9.01
CA LEU A 274 22.17 -13.17 10.10
C LEU A 274 21.64 -12.73 11.48
N SER A 275 21.29 -11.45 11.62
CA SER A 275 20.67 -10.94 12.84
C SER A 275 19.33 -11.62 13.16
N SER A 276 18.56 -12.01 12.15
CA SER A 276 17.31 -12.76 12.34
C SER A 276 17.58 -14.17 12.86
N ILE A 277 18.59 -14.85 12.31
CA ILE A 277 19.02 -16.18 12.74
C ILE A 277 19.56 -16.15 14.18
N ASP A 278 20.36 -15.16 14.52
CA ASP A 278 20.90 -15.01 15.87
C ASP A 278 19.80 -14.78 16.91
N LYS A 279 18.80 -13.96 16.57
CA LYS A 279 17.71 -13.60 17.48
C LYS A 279 16.63 -14.66 17.60
N HIS A 280 16.27 -15.32 16.50
CA HIS A 280 15.10 -16.20 16.41
C HIS A 280 15.45 -17.67 16.14
N GLY A 281 16.72 -17.98 15.93
CA GLY A 281 17.15 -19.28 15.44
C GLY A 281 16.81 -19.50 13.97
N VAL A 282 17.06 -20.72 13.49
CA VAL A 282 16.73 -21.12 12.13
C VAL A 282 15.24 -21.44 12.04
N LEU A 283 14.48 -20.60 11.35
CA LEU A 283 13.06 -20.83 11.07
C LEU A 283 12.84 -21.41 9.67
N LEU A 284 13.87 -21.36 8.81
CA LEU A 284 13.84 -21.98 7.48
C LEU A 284 13.55 -23.47 7.58
N ARG A 285 12.72 -23.97 6.66
CA ARG A 285 12.40 -25.40 6.52
C ARG A 285 13.22 -26.04 5.42
N GLY A 286 13.30 -27.38 5.40
CA GLY A 286 14.17 -28.13 4.48
C GLY A 286 14.11 -27.70 3.01
N LYS A 287 12.92 -27.40 2.45
CA LYS A 287 12.81 -26.87 1.08
C LYS A 287 13.46 -25.49 0.90
N GLN A 288 13.36 -24.62 1.89
CA GLN A 288 13.95 -23.27 1.84
C GLN A 288 15.46 -23.32 2.05
N VAL A 289 15.95 -24.24 2.90
CA VAL A 289 17.38 -24.50 3.07
C VAL A 289 17.97 -25.04 1.75
N GLN A 290 17.28 -25.97 1.07
CA GLN A 290 17.72 -26.46 -0.25
C GLN A 290 17.82 -25.32 -1.28
N VAL A 291 16.84 -24.42 -1.32
CA VAL A 291 16.89 -23.24 -2.21
C VAL A 291 18.11 -22.36 -1.94
N LEU A 292 18.54 -22.24 -0.67
CA LEU A 292 19.75 -21.48 -0.33
C LEU A 292 21.03 -22.18 -0.84
N TYR A 293 21.13 -23.51 -0.71
CA TYR A 293 22.22 -24.28 -1.31
C TYR A 293 22.24 -24.15 -2.84
N ASP A 294 21.09 -24.26 -3.49
CA ASP A 294 20.98 -24.14 -4.94
C ASP A 294 21.46 -22.75 -5.41
N ARG A 295 21.10 -21.69 -4.68
CA ARG A 295 21.56 -20.31 -4.94
C ARG A 295 23.06 -20.15 -4.73
N TYR A 296 23.62 -20.70 -3.66
CA TYR A 296 25.06 -20.70 -3.43
C TYR A 296 25.81 -21.42 -4.57
N ASN A 297 25.36 -22.61 -4.96
CA ASN A 297 25.96 -23.38 -6.05
C ASN A 297 25.87 -22.64 -7.39
N ALA A 298 24.73 -22.00 -7.67
CA ALA A 298 24.55 -21.18 -8.86
C ALA A 298 25.40 -19.89 -8.86
N SER A 299 25.91 -19.46 -7.70
CA SER A 299 26.75 -18.26 -7.58
C SER A 299 28.23 -18.50 -7.93
N LYS A 300 28.61 -19.72 -8.32
CA LYS A 300 30.01 -20.10 -8.62
C LYS A 300 30.71 -19.18 -9.63
N ASP A 301 29.96 -18.70 -10.62
CA ASP A 301 30.48 -17.84 -11.69
C ASP A 301 30.24 -16.34 -11.41
N GLN A 302 29.68 -15.98 -10.25
CA GLN A 302 29.50 -14.60 -9.81
C GLN A 302 30.77 -14.05 -9.14
N PRO A 303 30.88 -12.72 -8.96
CA PRO A 303 32.00 -12.14 -8.21
C PRO A 303 32.15 -12.80 -6.83
N GLY A 304 33.40 -13.08 -6.42
CA GLY A 304 33.67 -13.83 -5.18
C GLY A 304 33.14 -13.16 -3.90
N GLU A 305 32.79 -11.87 -3.94
CA GLU A 305 32.08 -11.21 -2.85
C GLU A 305 30.65 -11.75 -2.66
N VAL A 306 29.92 -12.03 -3.76
CA VAL A 306 28.58 -12.59 -3.69
C VAL A 306 28.63 -14.02 -3.16
N GLN A 307 29.56 -14.82 -3.67
CA GLN A 307 29.73 -16.20 -3.21
C GLN A 307 30.06 -16.27 -1.72
N ARG A 308 30.91 -15.37 -1.21
CA ARG A 308 31.22 -15.26 0.22
C ARG A 308 30.00 -14.89 1.07
N LEU A 309 29.12 -14.02 0.58
CA LEU A 309 27.89 -13.68 1.28
C LEU A 309 26.96 -14.90 1.39
N LEU A 310 26.74 -15.60 0.28
CA LEU A 310 25.86 -16.78 0.28
C LEU A 310 26.45 -17.94 1.11
N ALA A 311 27.77 -18.08 1.14
CA ALA A 311 28.45 -19.01 2.04
C ALA A 311 28.17 -18.65 3.52
N ALA A 312 28.33 -17.39 3.91
CA ALA A 312 28.07 -16.95 5.28
C ALA A 312 26.61 -17.18 5.73
N LEU A 313 25.66 -17.05 4.79
CA LEU A 313 24.24 -17.37 5.05
C LEU A 313 24.05 -18.87 5.34
N LEU A 314 24.72 -19.75 4.59
CA LEU A 314 24.67 -21.20 4.81
C LEU A 314 25.35 -21.59 6.13
N ASP A 315 26.54 -21.06 6.39
CA ASP A 315 27.30 -21.32 7.62
C ASP A 315 26.45 -21.01 8.86
N ALA A 316 25.75 -19.88 8.87
CA ALA A 316 24.88 -19.49 9.99
C ALA A 316 23.68 -20.43 10.18
N VAL A 317 23.12 -20.95 9.08
CA VAL A 317 22.02 -21.93 9.13
C VAL A 317 22.52 -23.28 9.65
N GLU A 318 23.68 -23.72 9.18
CA GLU A 318 24.31 -24.98 9.58
C GLU A 318 24.72 -24.95 11.05
N GLU A 319 25.45 -23.92 11.49
CA GLU A 319 25.95 -23.79 12.86
C GLU A 319 24.83 -23.90 13.90
N LYS A 320 23.72 -23.17 13.69
CA LYS A 320 22.58 -23.19 14.62
C LYS A 320 21.80 -24.50 14.56
N THR A 321 21.71 -25.14 13.38
CA THR A 321 21.07 -26.45 13.28
C THR A 321 21.85 -27.50 14.06
N PHE A 322 23.19 -27.49 13.96
CA PHE A 322 24.07 -28.41 14.69
C PHE A 322 24.12 -28.17 16.20
N ASP A 323 24.11 -26.91 16.67
CA ASP A 323 24.01 -26.61 18.12
C ASP A 323 22.70 -27.16 18.72
N THR A 324 21.60 -27.08 17.96
CA THR A 324 20.30 -27.62 18.40
C THR A 324 20.36 -29.14 18.52
N GLU A 325 20.92 -29.85 17.55
CA GLU A 325 21.04 -31.32 17.61
C GLU A 325 21.98 -31.81 18.72
N ASN A 326 23.06 -31.09 19.02
CA ASN A 326 24.00 -31.47 20.07
C ASN A 326 23.45 -31.25 21.50
N ARG A 327 22.57 -30.25 21.72
CA ARG A 327 21.91 -30.05 23.03
C ARG A 327 20.90 -31.14 23.40
N TYR A 328 20.46 -31.95 22.43
CA TYR A 328 19.50 -33.04 22.63
C TYR A 328 20.12 -34.44 22.53
N ARG A 329 21.45 -34.55 22.44
CA ARG A 329 22.14 -35.85 22.65
C ARG A 329 22.38 -36.06 24.15
N PRO A 330 21.81 -37.13 24.76
CA PRO A 330 21.91 -37.41 26.19
C PRO A 330 23.33 -37.77 26.66
#